data_AF-A0AA40Y6E5-F1
#
_entry.id   AF-A0AA40Y6E5-F1
#
_cell.length_a   1.000
_cell.length_b   1.000
_cell.length_c   1.000
_cell.angle_alpha   90.00
_cell.angle_beta   90.00
_cell.angle_gamma   90.00
#
_symmetry.space_group_name_H-M   'P 1'
#
loop_
_entity.id
_entity.type
_entity.pdbx_description
1 polymer ?
#
loop_
_entity_poly.entity_id
_entity_poly.type
_entity_poly.pdbx_seq_one_letter_code
_entity_poly.pdbx_strand_id
1 'polypeptide(L)'
;MRDPLELIARMLVGGSFREPSDGRSTMPPLTAADIAGAVGMMRDSVAKQAVLAVALRGQGVSLSSLGRSLARRVMRQIQWQRRSGAKPALRMDDPADRWRMRLVLQDAVNDLVWPEGKIAAQDAAKAAKMRKGDYLRVYGIAAAALRQALEDGRKEFSSRVFNGAD
;
A
#
# COMPACT_ATOMS: atom_id res chain seq x y z
N MET A 1 -10.73 17.42 20.32
CA MET A 1 -11.26 16.38 19.42
C MET A 1 -10.15 16.08 18.42
N ARG A 2 -9.56 14.87 18.44
CA ARG A 2 -8.39 14.53 17.61
C ARG A 2 -8.79 14.52 16.14
N ASP A 3 -7.91 14.96 15.24
CA ASP A 3 -8.13 14.93 13.80
C ASP A 3 -7.77 13.53 13.25
N PRO A 4 -8.76 12.70 12.86
CA PRO A 4 -8.65 11.58 11.95
C PRO A 4 -7.54 11.61 10.89
N LEU A 5 -7.31 12.78 10.29
CA LEU A 5 -6.32 12.97 9.22
C LEU A 5 -4.89 12.90 9.76
N GLU A 6 -4.66 13.38 10.98
CA GLU A 6 -3.37 13.29 11.67
C GLU A 6 -3.06 11.82 12.05
N LEU A 7 -4.09 11.06 12.41
CA LEU A 7 -4.00 9.64 12.78
C LEU A 7 -3.56 8.76 11.60
N ILE A 8 -4.16 8.99 10.43
CA ILE A 8 -3.80 8.31 9.18
C ILE A 8 -2.49 8.84 8.60
N ALA A 9 -2.21 10.15 8.71
CA ALA A 9 -0.94 10.73 8.28
C ALA A 9 0.25 10.20 9.09
N ARG A 10 0.10 10.02 10.41
CA ARG A 10 1.12 9.42 11.29
C ARG A 10 1.35 7.94 11.02
N MET A 11 0.36 7.25 10.46
CA MET A 11 0.50 5.88 10.01
C MET A 11 1.12 5.76 8.61
N LEU A 12 0.93 6.74 7.72
CA LEU A 12 1.36 6.66 6.31
C LEU A 12 2.62 7.45 5.96
N VAL A 13 3.05 8.40 6.80
CA VAL A 13 4.34 9.08 6.64
C VAL A 13 5.42 8.24 7.32
N GLY A 14 6.10 7.42 6.52
CA GLY A 14 7.34 6.76 6.92
C GLY A 14 8.35 7.80 7.40
N GLY A 15 8.77 7.67 8.66
CA GLY A 15 9.80 8.52 9.26
C GLY A 15 9.30 9.45 10.36
N SER A 16 8.71 8.90 11.43
CA SER A 16 8.76 9.45 12.81
C SER A 16 8.09 8.52 13.83
N PHE A 17 8.12 7.19 13.65
CA PHE A 17 8.01 6.32 14.81
C PHE A 17 9.38 6.32 15.50
N ARG A 18 9.64 7.37 16.29
CA ARG A 18 10.56 7.22 17.42
C ARG A 18 9.77 6.46 18.48
N GLU A 19 10.25 5.26 18.79
CA GLU A 19 10.03 4.66 20.10
C GLU A 19 10.25 5.77 21.16
N PRO A 20 9.41 5.90 22.20
CA PRO A 20 9.52 6.98 23.17
C PRO A 20 10.90 6.93 23.83
N SER A 21 11.84 7.67 23.26
CA SER A 21 13.11 8.00 23.87
C SER A 21 12.83 9.29 24.60
N ASP A 22 12.88 9.22 25.93
CA ASP A 22 12.57 10.25 26.94
C ASP A 22 12.85 11.71 26.50
N GLY A 23 11.93 12.28 25.71
CA GLY A 23 12.19 13.54 25.04
C GLY A 23 10.94 14.14 24.39
N ARG A 24 10.10 14.75 25.24
CA ARG A 24 9.00 15.70 24.93
C ARG A 24 8.43 15.65 23.51
N SER A 25 7.54 14.69 23.27
CA SER A 25 6.45 14.85 22.31
C SER A 25 5.16 15.01 23.11
N THR A 26 4.45 16.12 22.95
CA THR A 26 3.22 16.46 23.71
C THR A 26 1.98 15.75 23.17
N MET A 27 2.12 14.89 22.17
CA MET A 27 1.01 14.21 21.53
C MET A 27 0.82 12.78 22.07
N PRO A 28 -0.39 12.40 22.47
CA PRO A 28 -0.68 11.05 22.95
C PRO A 28 -0.31 9.98 21.91
N PRO A 29 0.24 8.82 22.33
CA PRO A 29 0.47 7.70 21.44
C PRO A 29 -0.84 7.15 20.87
N LEU A 30 -0.79 6.65 19.64
CA LEU A 30 -1.91 5.97 18.98
C LEU A 30 -2.21 4.67 19.72
N THR A 31 -3.48 4.42 20.06
CA THR A 31 -3.90 3.20 20.73
C THR A 31 -4.41 2.16 19.72
N ALA A 32 -4.43 0.89 20.12
CA ALA A 32 -5.00 -0.18 19.30
C ALA A 32 -6.49 0.07 18.96
N ALA A 33 -7.23 0.76 19.84
CA ALA A 33 -8.62 1.14 19.62
C ALA A 33 -8.77 2.19 18.51
N ASP A 34 -7.86 3.16 18.43
CA ASP A 34 -7.84 4.17 17.37
C ASP A 34 -7.63 3.52 15.99
N ILE A 35 -6.70 2.56 15.92
CA ILE A 35 -6.39 1.79 14.70
C ILE A 35 -7.57 0.92 14.30
N ALA A 36 -8.16 0.18 15.25
CA ALA A 36 -9.32 -0.66 15.01
C ALA A 36 -10.54 0.15 14.53
N GLY A 37 -10.77 1.33 15.11
CA GLY A 37 -11.81 2.26 14.68
C GLY A 37 -11.62 2.73 13.24
N ALA A 38 -10.42 3.17 12.90
CA ALA A 38 -10.10 3.60 11.53
C ALA A 38 -10.28 2.46 10.52
N VAL A 39 -9.74 1.27 10.81
CA VAL A 39 -9.83 0.08 9.92
C VAL A 39 -11.27 -0.42 9.79
N GLY A 40 -12.06 -0.38 10.86
CA GLY A 40 -13.47 -0.78 10.86
C GLY A 40 -14.34 0.06 9.93
N MET A 41 -13.99 1.34 9.74
CA MET A 41 -14.75 2.29 8.92
C MET A 41 -14.45 2.24 7.43
N MET A 42 -13.32 1.64 7.02
CA MET A 42 -12.97 1.49 5.60
C MET A 42 -13.90 0.46 4.93
N ARG A 43 -14.18 0.60 3.63
CA ARG A 43 -14.86 -0.44 2.83
C ARG A 43 -13.92 -1.13 1.84
N ASP A 44 -12.92 -0.42 1.35
CA ASP A 44 -11.92 -0.99 0.43
C ASP A 44 -11.01 -1.97 1.19
N SER A 45 -11.00 -3.23 0.72
CA SER A 45 -10.24 -4.31 1.36
C SER A 45 -8.72 -4.16 1.19
N VAL A 46 -8.25 -3.55 0.10
CA VAL A 46 -6.83 -3.23 -0.11
C VAL A 46 -6.41 -2.14 0.85
N ALA A 47 -7.25 -1.12 1.06
CA ALA A 47 -7.01 -0.04 1.99
C ALA A 47 -6.91 -0.56 3.44
N LYS A 48 -7.85 -1.39 3.89
CA LYS A 48 -7.79 -2.06 5.20
C LYS A 48 -6.50 -2.84 5.39
N GLN A 49 -6.19 -3.70 4.42
CA GLN A 49 -5.03 -4.57 4.47
C GLN A 49 -3.72 -3.76 4.46
N ALA A 50 -3.64 -2.68 3.68
CA ALA A 50 -2.49 -1.80 3.63
C ALA A 50 -2.29 -1.02 4.93
N VAL A 51 -3.37 -0.43 5.46
CA VAL A 51 -3.36 0.30 6.75
C VAL A 51 -2.95 -0.61 7.90
N LEU A 52 -3.50 -1.82 7.98
CA LEU A 52 -3.10 -2.81 9.00
C LEU A 52 -1.65 -3.26 8.82
N ALA A 53 -1.23 -3.53 7.58
CA ALA A 53 0.15 -3.95 7.29
C ALA A 53 1.16 -2.87 7.69
N VAL A 54 0.87 -1.59 7.42
CA VAL A 54 1.75 -0.48 7.81
C VAL A 54 1.72 -0.27 9.33
N ALA A 55 0.53 -0.21 9.95
CA ALA A 55 0.36 0.05 11.37
C ALA A 55 1.03 -1.00 12.26
N LEU A 56 0.96 -2.28 11.84
CA LEU A 56 1.51 -3.39 12.61
C LEU A 56 2.93 -3.78 12.19
N ARG A 57 3.55 -3.04 11.25
CA ARG A 57 4.77 -3.47 10.55
C ARG A 57 4.65 -4.95 10.13
N GLY A 58 3.50 -5.28 9.55
CA GLY A 58 2.99 -6.65 9.43
C GLY A 58 3.93 -7.57 8.67
N GLN A 59 4.08 -8.81 9.14
CA GLN A 59 4.93 -9.83 8.52
C GLN A 59 4.09 -10.95 7.87
N GLY A 60 4.70 -11.69 6.92
CA GLY A 60 4.19 -12.97 6.42
C GLY A 60 2.79 -12.96 5.80
N VAL A 61 1.82 -13.57 6.50
CA VAL A 61 0.47 -13.88 5.97
C VAL A 61 -0.35 -12.62 5.67
N SER A 62 -0.17 -11.56 6.46
CA SER A 62 -0.85 -10.27 6.27
C SER A 62 -0.47 -9.64 4.92
N LEU A 63 0.82 -9.61 4.58
CA LEU A 63 1.34 -9.12 3.30
C LEU A 63 0.91 -9.97 2.12
N SER A 64 0.83 -11.29 2.31
CA SER A 64 0.37 -12.22 1.27
C SER A 64 -1.07 -11.95 0.87
N SER A 65 -1.93 -11.62 1.84
CA SER A 65 -3.33 -11.27 1.59
C SER A 65 -3.46 -9.93 0.85
N LEU A 66 -2.68 -8.92 1.27
CA LEU A 66 -2.59 -7.62 0.61
C LEU A 66 -2.09 -7.75 -0.83
N GLY A 67 -1.00 -8.50 -1.03
CA GLY A 67 -0.44 -8.77 -2.35
C GLY A 67 -1.42 -9.45 -3.29
N ARG A 68 -2.26 -10.38 -2.79
CA ARG A 68 -3.30 -11.04 -3.60
C ARG A 68 -4.41 -10.07 -4.01
N SER A 69 -4.89 -9.23 -3.10
CA SER A 69 -5.92 -8.22 -3.39
C SER A 69 -5.39 -7.17 -4.38
N LEU A 70 -4.15 -6.71 -4.17
CA LEU A 70 -3.46 -5.78 -5.05
C LEU A 70 -3.25 -6.38 -6.45
N ALA A 71 -2.86 -7.66 -6.55
CA ALA A 71 -2.68 -8.35 -7.81
C ALA A 71 -3.93 -8.32 -8.69
N ARG A 72 -5.12 -8.51 -8.11
CA ARG A 72 -6.38 -8.42 -8.87
C ARG A 72 -6.62 -7.02 -9.43
N ARG A 73 -6.30 -5.97 -8.66
CA ARG A 73 -6.46 -4.57 -9.08
C ARG A 73 -5.47 -4.21 -10.20
N VAL A 74 -4.21 -4.57 -10.03
CA VAL A 74 -3.14 -4.32 -11.03
C VAL A 74 -3.37 -5.12 -12.32
N MET A 75 -3.80 -6.38 -12.23
CA MET A 75 -4.18 -7.17 -13.41
C MET A 75 -5.27 -6.50 -14.24
N ARG A 76 -6.34 -6.02 -13.60
CA ARG A 76 -7.42 -5.32 -14.30
C ARG A 76 -6.91 -4.06 -14.99
N GLN A 77 -6.01 -3.32 -14.35
CA GLN A 77 -5.45 -2.09 -14.91
C GLN A 77 -4.51 -2.36 -16.10
N ILE A 78 -3.66 -3.39 -16.03
CA ILE A 78 -2.81 -3.83 -17.15
C ILE A 78 -3.66 -4.32 -18.33
N GLN A 79 -4.74 -5.07 -18.06
CA GLN A 79 -5.67 -5.51 -19.10
C GLN A 79 -6.40 -4.34 -19.75
N TRP A 80 -6.78 -3.32 -18.98
CA TRP A 80 -7.41 -2.11 -19.52
C TRP A 80 -6.43 -1.33 -20.42
N GLN A 81 -5.17 -1.18 -20.01
CA GLN A 81 -4.12 -0.57 -20.85
C GLN A 81 -3.93 -1.31 -22.18
N ARG A 82 -3.97 -2.66 -22.17
CA ARG A 82 -3.89 -3.48 -23.39
C ARG A 82 -5.04 -3.16 -24.35
N ARG A 83 -6.26 -2.95 -23.83
CA ARG A 83 -7.45 -2.60 -24.65
C ARG A 83 -7.35 -1.20 -25.25
N SER A 84 -6.63 -0.28 -24.61
CA SER A 84 -6.37 1.08 -25.11
C SER A 84 -5.26 1.18 -26.17
N GLY A 85 -4.70 0.06 -26.64
CA GLY A 85 -3.66 0.02 -27.67
C GLY A 85 -2.22 0.22 -27.17
N ALA A 86 -2.02 0.45 -25.87
CA ALA A 86 -0.69 0.53 -25.29
C ALA A 86 -0.01 -0.85 -25.18
N LYS A 87 1.28 -0.95 -25.54
CA LYS A 87 2.06 -2.18 -25.36
C LYS A 87 2.20 -2.49 -23.85
N PRO A 88 1.60 -3.59 -23.35
CA PRO A 88 1.63 -3.89 -21.93
C PRO A 88 3.05 -4.26 -21.50
N ALA A 89 3.43 -3.87 -20.28
CA ALA A 89 4.73 -4.22 -19.70
C ALA A 89 4.88 -5.72 -19.41
N LEU A 90 3.75 -6.40 -19.18
CA LEU A 90 3.67 -7.84 -18.92
C LEU A 90 2.43 -8.41 -19.61
N ARG A 91 2.56 -9.64 -20.14
CA ARG A 91 1.47 -10.40 -20.77
C ARG A 91 0.89 -11.37 -19.75
N MET A 92 -0.29 -11.06 -19.21
CA MET A 92 -0.90 -11.86 -18.13
C MET A 92 -1.28 -13.29 -18.51
N ASP A 93 -1.34 -13.57 -19.81
CA ASP A 93 -1.58 -14.91 -20.35
C ASP A 93 -0.35 -15.83 -20.14
N ASP A 94 0.87 -15.25 -20.05
CA ASP A 94 2.13 -15.97 -19.81
C ASP A 94 2.34 -16.25 -18.29
N PRO A 95 2.51 -17.53 -17.88
CA PRO A 95 2.85 -17.89 -16.50
C PRO A 95 4.08 -17.17 -15.94
N ALA A 96 5.11 -16.93 -16.76
CA ALA A 96 6.34 -16.28 -16.32
C ALA A 96 6.05 -14.81 -15.94
N ASP A 97 5.30 -14.10 -16.78
CA ASP A 97 4.89 -12.72 -16.52
C ASP A 97 3.95 -12.59 -15.32
N ARG A 98 3.08 -13.58 -15.05
CA ARG A 98 2.32 -13.62 -13.79
C ARG A 98 3.22 -13.76 -12.56
N TRP A 99 4.29 -14.55 -12.66
CA TRP A 99 5.27 -14.65 -11.58
C TRP A 99 6.05 -13.35 -11.41
N ARG A 100 6.52 -12.72 -12.49
CA ARG A 100 7.20 -11.41 -12.45
C ARG A 100 6.33 -10.34 -11.79
N MET A 101 5.05 -10.28 -12.16
CA MET A 101 4.12 -9.36 -11.54
C MET A 101 4.01 -9.59 -10.02
N ARG A 102 3.92 -10.84 -9.56
CA ARG A 102 3.86 -11.14 -8.12
C ARG A 102 5.08 -10.60 -7.36
N LEU A 103 6.28 -10.69 -7.94
CA LEU A 103 7.48 -10.09 -7.35
C LEU A 103 7.40 -8.57 -7.26
N VAL A 104 7.00 -7.89 -8.35
CA VAL A 104 6.87 -6.43 -8.35
C VAL A 104 5.84 -5.96 -7.32
N LEU A 105 4.74 -6.71 -7.15
CA LEU A 105 3.73 -6.40 -6.14
C LEU A 105 4.25 -6.62 -4.72
N GLN A 106 5.06 -7.66 -4.51
CA GLN A 106 5.71 -7.91 -3.24
C GLN A 106 6.68 -6.78 -2.89
N ASP A 107 7.49 -6.32 -3.84
CA ASP A 107 8.37 -5.16 -3.65
C ASP A 107 7.58 -3.90 -3.30
N ALA A 108 6.49 -3.60 -4.04
CA ALA A 108 5.66 -2.42 -3.78
C ALA A 108 4.99 -2.46 -2.39
N VAL A 109 4.58 -3.65 -1.93
CA VAL A 109 4.01 -3.85 -0.59
C VAL A 109 5.09 -3.74 0.49
N ASN A 110 6.26 -4.35 0.27
CA ASN A 110 7.38 -4.26 1.20
C ASN A 110 7.87 -2.82 1.35
N ASP A 111 8.02 -2.07 0.25
CA ASP A 111 8.41 -0.67 0.27
C ASP A 111 7.37 0.23 0.96
N LEU A 112 6.09 -0.15 0.92
CA LEU A 112 5.04 0.56 1.65
C LEU A 112 5.16 0.35 3.16
N VAL A 113 5.50 -0.86 3.61
CA VAL A 113 5.54 -1.24 5.03
C VAL A 113 6.90 -0.95 5.67
N TRP A 114 7.98 -1.11 4.92
CA TRP A 114 9.38 -0.91 5.34
C TRP A 114 10.15 -0.09 4.29
N PRO A 115 9.89 1.22 4.18
CA PRO A 115 10.60 2.08 3.25
C PRO A 115 12.12 2.10 3.48
N GLU A 116 12.59 1.83 4.70
CA GLU A 116 13.99 1.69 5.05
C GLU A 116 14.68 0.47 4.41
N GLY A 117 13.91 -0.56 4.04
CA GLY A 117 14.39 -1.78 3.39
C GLY A 117 14.40 -1.70 1.87
N LYS A 118 14.11 -0.53 1.30
CA LYS A 118 13.95 -0.34 -0.14
C LYS A 118 15.27 -0.59 -0.88
N ILE A 119 15.23 -1.55 -1.79
CA ILE A 119 16.36 -1.86 -2.67
C ILE A 119 16.33 -1.01 -3.95
N ALA A 120 17.47 -0.89 -4.62
CA ALA A 120 17.56 -0.14 -5.86
C ALA A 120 16.70 -0.79 -6.96
N ALA A 121 15.98 0.02 -7.74
CA ALA A 121 15.08 -0.47 -8.78
C ALA A 121 15.77 -1.34 -9.85
N GLN A 122 17.08 -1.14 -10.07
CA GLN A 122 17.86 -1.97 -10.98
C GLN A 122 18.02 -3.41 -10.44
N ASP A 123 18.30 -3.54 -9.14
CA ASP A 123 18.49 -4.84 -8.50
C ASP A 123 17.16 -5.58 -8.38
N ALA A 124 16.10 -4.87 -8.02
CA ALA A 124 14.74 -5.41 -8.00
C ALA A 124 14.29 -5.89 -9.39
N ALA A 125 14.55 -5.10 -10.45
CA ALA A 125 14.25 -5.50 -11.82
C ALA A 125 15.05 -6.74 -12.24
N LYS A 126 16.32 -6.84 -11.84
CA LYS A 126 17.17 -8.02 -12.10
C LYS A 126 16.63 -9.26 -11.39
N ALA A 127 16.24 -9.14 -10.11
CA ALA A 127 15.63 -10.24 -9.35
C ALA A 127 14.30 -10.71 -9.99
N ALA A 128 13.50 -9.76 -10.49
CA ALA A 128 12.27 -10.05 -11.22
C ALA A 128 12.49 -10.54 -12.66
N LYS A 129 13.74 -10.64 -13.15
CA LYS A 129 14.07 -10.97 -14.54
C LYS A 129 13.32 -10.07 -15.54
N MET A 130 13.34 -8.76 -15.27
CA MET A 130 12.67 -7.71 -16.05
C MET A 130 13.66 -6.66 -16.54
N ARG A 131 13.33 -5.98 -17.64
CA ARG A 131 13.97 -4.70 -17.97
C ARG A 131 13.55 -3.66 -16.93
N LYS A 132 14.47 -2.80 -16.50
CA LYS A 132 14.19 -1.75 -15.50
C LYS A 132 12.98 -0.89 -15.86
N GLY A 133 12.82 -0.51 -17.13
CA GLY A 133 11.67 0.29 -17.59
C GLY A 133 10.34 -0.44 -17.43
N ASP A 134 10.28 -1.74 -17.74
CA ASP A 134 9.06 -2.54 -17.58
C ASP A 134 8.75 -2.76 -16.10
N TYR A 135 9.78 -3.01 -15.29
CA TYR A 135 9.66 -3.11 -13.83
C TYR A 135 9.04 -1.83 -13.25
N LEU A 136 9.61 -0.66 -13.58
CA LEU A 136 9.14 0.63 -13.07
C LEU A 136 7.71 0.96 -13.52
N ARG A 137 7.31 0.55 -14.73
CA ARG A 137 5.91 0.72 -15.18
C ARG A 137 4.94 -0.10 -14.32
N VAL A 138 5.24 -1.37 -14.07
CA VAL A 138 4.38 -2.25 -13.26
C VAL A 138 4.38 -1.80 -11.79
N TYR A 139 5.56 -1.46 -11.26
CA TYR A 139 5.71 -0.92 -9.91
C TYR A 139 4.93 0.39 -9.74
N GLY A 140 5.01 1.30 -10.71
CA GLY A 140 4.26 2.56 -10.71
C GLY A 140 2.75 2.34 -10.65
N ILE A 141 2.22 1.38 -11.41
CA ILE A 141 0.81 0.98 -11.35
C ILE A 141 0.46 0.44 -9.95
N ALA A 142 1.29 -0.43 -9.38
CA ALA A 142 1.08 -1.02 -8.07
C ALA A 142 1.11 0.05 -6.95
N ALA A 143 2.12 0.91 -6.96
CA ALA A 143 2.29 2.00 -6.00
C ALA A 143 1.14 3.02 -6.10
N ALA A 144 0.70 3.37 -7.31
CA ALA A 144 -0.46 4.23 -7.51
C ALA A 144 -1.75 3.60 -6.97
N ALA A 145 -1.96 2.31 -7.23
CA ALA A 145 -3.13 1.59 -6.72
C ALA A 145 -3.15 1.52 -5.18
N LEU A 146 -1.99 1.31 -4.54
CA LEU A 146 -1.84 1.35 -3.09
C LEU A 146 -2.13 2.74 -2.53
N ARG A 147 -1.51 3.79 -3.10
CA ARG A 147 -1.73 5.19 -2.69
C ARG A 147 -3.20 5.59 -2.84
N GLN A 148 -3.84 5.22 -3.95
CA GLN A 148 -5.25 5.51 -4.17
C GLN A 148 -6.13 4.81 -3.14
N ALA A 149 -5.89 3.51 -2.86
CA ALA A 149 -6.66 2.78 -1.86
C ALA A 149 -6.52 3.43 -0.47
N LEU A 150 -5.31 3.85 -0.09
CA LEU A 150 -5.07 4.55 1.17
C LEU A 150 -5.78 5.91 1.23
N GLU A 151 -5.74 6.68 0.14
CA GLU A 151 -6.40 7.99 0.06
C GLU A 151 -7.93 7.87 0.08
N ASP A 152 -8.49 6.89 -0.63
CA ASP A 152 -9.93 6.59 -0.61
C ASP A 152 -10.36 6.19 0.80
N GLY A 153 -9.55 5.35 1.46
CA GLY A 153 -9.74 4.97 2.86
C GLY A 153 -9.71 6.17 3.82
N ARG A 154 -8.77 7.10 3.60
CA ARG A 154 -8.65 8.34 4.38
C ARG A 154 -9.88 9.23 4.22
N LYS A 155 -10.36 9.42 2.98
CA LYS A 155 -11.56 10.20 2.67
C LYS A 155 -12.82 9.59 3.27
N GLU A 156 -12.98 8.27 3.16
CA GLU A 156 -14.12 7.55 3.73
C GLU A 156 -14.14 7.66 5.26
N PHE A 157 -12.99 7.48 5.92
CA PHE A 157 -12.87 7.65 7.36
C PHE A 157 -13.21 9.08 7.79
N SER A 158 -12.62 10.08 7.14
CA SER A 158 -12.88 11.49 7.41
C SER A 158 -14.37 11.82 7.24
N SER A 159 -15.00 11.39 6.14
CA SER A 159 -16.43 11.63 5.91
C SER A 159 -17.31 10.98 6.98
N ARG A 160 -16.97 9.82 7.52
CA ARG A 160 -17.80 9.15 8.54
C ARG A 160 -17.62 9.73 9.93
N VAL A 161 -16.41 10.16 10.27
CA VAL A 161 -16.13 10.78 11.57
C VAL A 161 -16.69 12.20 11.64
N PHE A 162 -16.62 12.96 10.53
CA PHE A 162 -17.00 14.37 10.52
C PHE A 162 -18.36 14.68 9.89
N ASN A 163 -18.92 13.79 9.05
CA ASN A 163 -20.28 13.95 8.47
C ASN A 163 -21.27 12.89 8.99
N GLY A 164 -20.91 12.11 10.02
CA GLY A 164 -21.77 11.08 10.63
C GLY A 164 -22.35 11.46 11.99
N ALA A 165 -22.31 12.73 12.35
CA ALA A 165 -22.94 13.27 13.56
C ALA A 165 -24.22 14.02 13.16
N ASP A 166 -25.26 13.25 12.86
CA ASP A 166 -26.67 13.65 12.96
C ASP A 166 -27.40 12.58 13.78
#